data_AF-A0A4Y2PK43-F1
#
_entry.id   AF-A0A4Y2PK43-F1
#
_cell.length_a   1.000
_cell.length_b   1.000
_cell.length_c   1.000
_cell.angle_alpha   90.00
_cell.angle_beta   90.00
_cell.angle_gamma   90.00
#
_symmetry.space_group_name_H-M   'P 1'
#
loop_
_entity.id
_entity.type
_entity.pdbx_description
1 polymer ?
#
loop_
_entity_poly.entity_id
_entity_poly.type
_entity_poly.pdbx_seq_one_letter_code
_entity_poly.pdbx_strand_id
1 'polypeptide(L)'
;MPSAERGTLFKLAVAVSVIGNKIPPLFIFLRLNFKDQLLNGATRGSTGCCNSSGWMKEENCIYFAEHSVLYTKSTKERPSLRLLFIYDPHLSISALIYLKANRIVVLSFPPYCSDKLRNPWNEACMVR
;
A
#
# COMPACT_ATOMS: atom_id res chain seq x y z
N MET A 1 -24.75 20.45 19.94
CA MET A 1 -24.07 20.33 18.63
C MET A 1 -22.64 19.89 18.88
N PRO A 2 -22.28 18.60 18.78
CA PRO A 2 -20.87 18.20 18.89
C PRO A 2 -20.14 18.53 17.58
N SER A 3 -18.96 19.09 17.74
CA SER A 3 -18.10 19.73 16.75
C SER A 3 -17.54 18.77 15.68
N ALA A 4 -17.26 19.36 14.52
CA ALA A 4 -16.89 18.77 13.24
C ALA A 4 -15.39 18.39 13.14
N GLU A 5 -14.94 17.41 13.93
CA GLU A 5 -13.57 16.85 13.81
C GLU A 5 -13.56 15.31 13.90
N ARG A 6 -14.46 14.63 13.20
CA ARG A 6 -14.23 13.22 12.84
C ARG A 6 -13.64 13.17 11.44
N GLY A 7 -12.37 13.56 11.33
CA GLY A 7 -11.57 13.24 10.15
C GLY A 7 -11.71 11.75 9.88
N THR A 8 -12.18 11.37 8.70
CA THR A 8 -12.31 9.96 8.34
C THR A 8 -10.88 9.41 8.22
N LEU A 9 -10.38 8.77 9.28
CA LEU A 9 -9.07 8.14 9.27
C LEU A 9 -9.09 7.02 8.23
N PHE A 10 -8.32 7.19 7.16
CA PHE A 10 -8.00 6.16 6.20
C PHE A 10 -6.49 5.90 6.25
N LYS A 11 -6.07 4.72 5.82
CA LYS A 11 -4.66 4.41 5.63
C LYS A 11 -4.31 4.38 4.17
N LEU A 12 -3.07 4.70 3.88
CA LEU A 12 -2.56 4.74 2.54
C LEU A 12 -1.49 3.66 2.38
N ALA A 13 -1.66 2.81 1.38
CA ALA A 13 -0.58 1.96 0.89
C ALA A 13 -0.03 2.59 -0.39
N VAL A 14 1.25 2.96 -0.35
CA VAL A 14 1.97 3.62 -1.44
C VAL A 14 3.23 2.84 -1.77
N ALA A 15 3.56 2.74 -3.04
CA ALA A 15 4.84 2.24 -3.50
C ALA A 15 5.51 3.29 -4.38
N VAL A 16 6.76 3.62 -4.05
CA VAL A 16 7.55 4.63 -4.74
C VAL A 16 8.87 4.01 -5.17
N SER A 17 9.29 4.31 -6.39
CA SER A 17 10.59 3.93 -6.93
C SER A 17 11.65 4.97 -6.58
N VAL A 18 12.91 4.56 -6.52
CA VAL A 18 14.07 5.44 -6.28
C VAL A 18 14.14 6.61 -7.27
N ILE A 19 13.70 6.39 -8.52
CA ILE A 19 13.65 7.42 -9.56
C ILE A 19 12.42 8.35 -9.47
N GLY A 20 11.63 8.25 -8.39
CA GLY A 20 10.46 9.11 -8.15
C GLY A 20 9.16 8.64 -8.80
N ASN A 21 9.16 7.52 -9.52
CA ASN A 21 7.93 6.92 -10.05
C ASN A 21 7.05 6.41 -8.90
N LYS A 22 5.76 6.76 -8.90
CA LYS A 22 4.81 6.37 -7.87
C LYS A 22 3.77 5.43 -8.47
N ILE A 23 3.48 4.34 -7.78
CA ILE A 23 2.28 3.55 -8.03
C ILE A 23 1.11 4.35 -7.43
N PRO A 24 -0.03 4.46 -8.12
CA PRO A 24 -1.20 5.10 -7.54
C PRO A 24 -1.54 4.48 -6.17
N PRO A 25 -1.92 5.30 -5.18
CA PRO A 25 -2.14 4.80 -3.84
C PRO A 25 -3.38 3.90 -3.73
N LEU A 26 -3.32 2.95 -2.81
CA LEU A 26 -4.47 2.22 -2.29
C LEU A 26 -4.94 2.85 -0.97
N PHE A 27 -6.21 3.23 -0.92
CA PHE A 27 -6.86 3.81 0.26
C PHE A 27 -7.60 2.73 1.05
N ILE A 28 -7.30 2.58 2.34
CA ILE A 28 -7.97 1.64 3.24
C ILE A 28 -8.82 2.45 4.23
N PHE A 29 -10.14 2.45 4.03
CA PHE A 29 -11.06 3.18 4.89
C PHE A 29 -11.57 2.32 6.04
N LEU A 30 -11.68 2.93 7.23
CA LEU A 30 -12.35 2.34 8.40
C LEU A 30 -13.88 2.37 8.20
N ARG A 31 -14.40 1.48 7.34
CA ARG A 31 -15.81 1.38 6.97
C ARG A 31 -16.16 -0.07 6.63
N LEU A 32 -17.45 -0.41 6.70
CA LEU A 32 -17.94 -1.73 6.27
C LEU A 32 -18.16 -1.80 4.76
N ASN A 33 -18.62 -0.70 4.15
CA ASN A 33 -18.99 -0.66 2.74
C ASN A 33 -18.16 0.37 1.99
N PHE A 34 -17.59 -0.07 0.86
CA PHE A 34 -16.88 0.80 -0.08
C PHE A 34 -17.88 1.51 -1.00
N LYS A 35 -17.60 2.78 -1.31
CA LYS A 35 -18.33 3.59 -2.29
C LYS A 35 -17.29 4.35 -3.12
N ASP A 36 -17.43 4.39 -4.43
CA ASP A 36 -16.47 5.09 -5.31
C ASP A 36 -16.32 6.57 -5.00
N GLN A 37 -17.37 7.19 -4.44
CA GLN A 37 -17.34 8.56 -3.95
C GLN A 37 -16.26 8.82 -2.88
N LEU A 38 -15.78 7.77 -2.20
CA LEU A 38 -14.67 7.87 -1.24
C LEU A 38 -13.33 8.18 -1.92
N LEU A 39 -13.20 7.90 -3.21
CA LEU A 39 -12.03 8.24 -4.02
C LEU A 39 -12.21 9.56 -4.77
N ASN A 40 -13.25 10.36 -4.45
CA ASN A 40 -13.43 11.65 -5.10
C ASN A 40 -12.27 12.59 -4.73
N GLY A 41 -11.58 13.10 -5.75
CA GLY A 41 -10.35 13.90 -5.58
C GLY A 41 -9.06 13.08 -5.40
N ALA A 42 -9.13 11.75 -5.43
CA ALA A 42 -7.94 10.91 -5.44
C ALA A 42 -7.18 11.00 -6.77
N THR A 43 -5.88 10.69 -6.73
CA THR A 43 -5.03 10.64 -7.93
C THR A 43 -5.59 9.63 -8.92
N ARG A 44 -5.49 9.92 -10.22
CA ARG A 44 -5.91 8.98 -11.27
C ARG A 44 -5.21 7.64 -11.11
N GLY A 45 -6.01 6.57 -11.20
CA GLY A 45 -5.54 5.21 -11.02
C GLY A 45 -5.49 4.74 -9.57
N SER A 46 -5.75 5.62 -8.59
CA SER A 46 -5.94 5.20 -7.20
C SER A 46 -7.11 4.24 -7.06
N THR A 47 -6.96 3.32 -6.12
CA THR A 47 -8.03 2.39 -5.75
C THR A 47 -8.26 2.43 -4.25
N GLY A 48 -9.34 1.83 -3.76
CA GLY A 48 -9.65 1.81 -2.35
C GLY A 48 -10.38 0.54 -1.93
N CYS A 49 -10.23 0.20 -0.66
CA CYS A 49 -10.97 -0.85 0.00
C CYS A 49 -11.46 -0.37 1.37
N CYS A 50 -12.36 -1.15 1.96
CA CYS A 50 -12.98 -0.85 3.25
C CYS A 50 -12.85 -2.06 4.15
N ASN A 51 -12.53 -1.85 5.43
CA ASN A 51 -12.71 -2.87 6.44
C ASN A 51 -13.05 -2.27 7.81
N SER A 52 -13.58 -3.13 8.68
CA SER A 52 -14.00 -2.76 10.03
C SER A 52 -12.87 -2.35 10.98
N SER A 53 -11.62 -2.66 10.65
CA SER A 53 -10.46 -2.35 11.50
C SER A 53 -9.70 -1.09 11.08
N GLY A 54 -9.85 -0.66 9.81
CA GLY A 54 -9.01 0.38 9.20
C GLY A 54 -7.53 -0.01 9.09
N TRP A 55 -7.19 -1.27 9.37
CA TRP A 55 -5.83 -1.82 9.28
C TRP A 55 -5.69 -2.62 7.99
N MET A 56 -4.47 -2.74 7.47
CA MET A 56 -4.22 -3.64 6.35
C MET A 56 -4.48 -5.08 6.81
N LYS A 57 -5.26 -5.83 6.03
CA LYS A 57 -5.55 -7.26 6.24
C LYS A 57 -4.95 -8.04 5.08
N GLU A 58 -4.91 -9.36 5.22
CA GLU A 58 -4.34 -10.24 4.21
C GLU A 58 -4.93 -10.01 2.79
N GLU A 59 -6.25 -9.91 2.70
CA GLU A 59 -6.98 -9.64 1.45
C GLU A 59 -6.56 -8.31 0.82
N ASN A 60 -6.36 -7.27 1.64
CA ASN A 60 -5.91 -5.96 1.18
C ASN A 60 -4.45 -5.99 0.70
N CYS A 61 -3.61 -6.84 1.31
CA CYS A 61 -2.23 -7.06 0.86
C CYS A 61 -2.17 -7.66 -0.55
N ILE A 62 -3.01 -8.65 -0.82
CA ILE A 62 -3.10 -9.27 -2.15
C ILE A 62 -3.62 -8.23 -3.16
N TYR A 63 -4.66 -7.49 -2.80
CA TYR A 63 -5.21 -6.44 -3.65
C TYR A 63 -4.17 -5.35 -4.00
N PHE A 64 -3.35 -4.96 -3.02
CA PHE A 64 -2.24 -4.03 -3.26
C PHE A 64 -1.12 -4.64 -4.13
N ALA A 65 -0.86 -5.94 -4.01
CA ALA A 65 0.12 -6.63 -4.83
C ALA A 65 -0.31 -6.71 -6.31
N GLU A 66 -1.57 -7.04 -6.57
CA GLU A 66 -2.17 -7.02 -7.93
C GLU A 66 -2.12 -5.63 -8.53
N HIS A 67 -2.53 -4.62 -7.76
CA HIS A 67 -2.43 -3.22 -8.15
C HIS A 67 -0.98 -2.84 -8.49
N SER A 68 -0.03 -3.25 -7.67
CA SER A 68 1.39 -3.00 -7.91
C SER A 68 1.86 -3.64 -9.21
N VAL A 69 1.52 -4.91 -9.48
CA VAL A 69 1.88 -5.57 -10.75
C VAL A 69 1.31 -4.83 -11.96
N LEU A 70 0.05 -4.38 -11.89
CA LEU A 70 -0.62 -3.64 -12.96
C LEU A 70 0.15 -2.37 -13.36
N TYR A 71 0.55 -1.55 -12.39
CA TYR A 71 1.23 -0.27 -12.65
C TYR A 71 2.75 -0.41 -12.85
N THR A 72 3.33 -1.50 -12.37
CA THR A 72 4.77 -1.76 -12.56
C THR A 72 5.08 -2.26 -13.97
N LYS A 73 4.08 -2.79 -14.70
CA LYS A 73 4.24 -3.35 -16.05
C LYS A 73 5.43 -4.31 -16.15
N SER A 74 5.71 -5.05 -15.07
CA SER A 74 6.81 -6.01 -15.02
C SER A 74 6.53 -7.12 -16.02
N THR A 75 7.43 -7.35 -16.97
CA THR A 75 7.32 -8.45 -17.95
C THR A 75 8.49 -9.41 -17.79
N LYS A 76 8.33 -10.64 -18.29
CA LYS A 76 9.42 -11.64 -18.30
C LYS A 76 10.67 -11.15 -19.05
N GLU A 77 10.47 -10.29 -20.05
CA GLU A 77 11.53 -9.74 -20.91
C GLU A 77 12.23 -8.50 -20.31
N ARG A 78 11.54 -7.76 -19.45
CA ARG A 78 12.08 -6.61 -18.71
C ARG A 78 11.77 -6.78 -17.22
N PRO A 79 12.52 -7.62 -16.50
CA PRO A 79 12.36 -7.76 -15.06
C PRO A 79 12.73 -6.43 -14.40
N SER A 80 11.74 -5.62 -14.04
CA SER A 80 12.00 -4.43 -13.22
C SER A 80 12.17 -4.90 -11.79
N LEU A 81 13.42 -4.93 -11.31
CA LEU A 81 13.71 -5.13 -9.90
C LEU A 81 13.09 -3.96 -9.13
N ARG A 82 11.91 -4.18 -8.56
CA ARG A 82 11.20 -3.20 -7.76
C ARG A 82 11.12 -3.72 -6.33
N LEU A 83 11.74 -2.98 -5.43
CA LEU A 83 11.68 -3.22 -3.99
C LEU A 83 10.31 -2.75 -3.50
N LEU A 84 9.48 -3.70 -3.05
CA LEU A 84 8.27 -3.37 -2.31
C LEU A 84 8.61 -3.41 -0.82
N PHE A 85 8.48 -2.26 -0.15
CA PHE A 85 8.69 -2.13 1.28
C PHE A 85 7.33 -2.19 1.97
N ILE A 86 7.14 -3.17 2.85
CA ILE A 86 5.92 -3.29 3.64
C ILE A 86 6.34 -3.28 5.11
N TYR A 87 5.93 -2.23 5.84
CA TYR A 87 6.05 -2.14 7.29
C TYR A 87 4.83 -2.82 7.93
N ASP A 88 4.65 -4.12 7.66
CA ASP A 88 3.63 -4.92 8.31
C ASP A 88 4.21 -6.30 8.63
N PRO A 89 4.28 -6.69 9.91
CA PRO A 89 4.69 -8.05 10.29
C PRO A 89 3.68 -9.11 9.80
N HIS A 90 2.48 -8.73 9.37
CA HIS A 90 1.41 -9.60 8.87
C HIS A 90 1.30 -9.56 7.34
N LEU A 91 2.46 -9.59 6.68
CA LEU A 91 2.55 -9.65 5.23
C LEU A 91 1.97 -11.00 4.74
N SER A 92 0.97 -10.93 3.85
CA SER A 92 0.33 -12.14 3.30
C SER A 92 1.34 -12.99 2.55
N ILE A 93 1.42 -14.28 2.89
CA ILE A 93 2.21 -15.27 2.13
C ILE A 93 1.71 -15.35 0.69
N SER A 94 0.40 -15.31 0.50
CA SER A 94 -0.23 -15.33 -0.83
C SER A 94 0.20 -14.12 -1.68
N ALA A 95 0.24 -12.92 -1.08
CA ALA A 95 0.75 -11.73 -1.75
C ALA A 95 2.24 -11.85 -2.10
N LEU A 96 3.07 -12.42 -1.22
CA LEU A 96 4.49 -12.68 -1.50
C LEU A 96 4.69 -13.65 -2.65
N ILE A 97 3.94 -14.75 -2.67
CA ILE A 97 3.98 -15.74 -3.76
C ILE A 97 3.58 -15.06 -5.07
N TYR A 98 2.53 -14.25 -5.07
CA TYR A 98 2.08 -13.52 -6.25
C TYR A 98 3.13 -12.52 -6.75
N LEU A 99 3.72 -11.72 -5.87
CA LEU A 99 4.77 -10.76 -6.23
C LEU A 99 6.01 -11.47 -6.78
N LYS A 100 6.43 -12.57 -6.14
CA LYS A 100 7.56 -13.39 -6.59
C LYS A 100 7.30 -13.99 -7.97
N ALA A 101 6.08 -14.49 -8.23
CA ALA A 101 5.68 -15.00 -9.54
C ALA A 101 5.75 -13.93 -10.64
N ASN A 102 5.49 -12.66 -10.27
CA ASN A 102 5.58 -11.50 -11.15
C ASN A 102 6.95 -10.80 -11.15
N ARG A 103 8.00 -11.48 -10.65
CA ARG A 103 9.40 -10.99 -10.61
C ARG A 103 9.60 -9.70 -9.80
N ILE A 104 8.72 -9.44 -8.83
CA ILE A 104 8.89 -8.36 -7.87
C ILE A 104 9.63 -8.91 -6.64
N VAL A 105 10.71 -8.24 -6.25
CA VAL A 105 11.51 -8.61 -5.07
C VAL A 105 11.01 -7.80 -3.89
N VAL A 106 10.52 -8.50 -2.87
CA VAL A 106 10.02 -7.87 -1.64
C VAL A 106 11.15 -7.83 -0.63
N LEU A 107 11.38 -6.67 -0.02
CA LEU A 107 12.34 -6.50 1.07
C LEU A 107 11.57 -6.14 2.34
N SER A 108 11.62 -7.02 3.33
CA SER A 108 11.08 -6.76 4.65
C SER A 108 12.18 -6.31 5.59
N PHE A 109 11.86 -5.39 6.50
CA PHE A 109 12.74 -5.00 7.58
C PHE A 109 12.32 -5.72 8.87
N PRO A 110 13.27 -6.20 9.68
CA PRO A 110 12.95 -6.72 11.00
C PRO A 110 12.31 -5.62 11.87
N PRO A 111 11.44 -6.00 12.84
CA PRO A 111 10.70 -5.06 13.68
C PRO A 111 11.59 -4.12 14.51
N TYR A 112 12.89 -4.44 14.64
CA TYR A 112 13.91 -3.70 15.38
C TYR A 112 15.01 -3.11 14.47
N CYS A 113 14.69 -2.77 13.21
CA CYS A 113 15.61 -2.00 12.36
C CYS A 113 15.84 -0.60 12.94
N SER A 114 17.08 -0.09 12.86
CA SER A 114 17.45 1.22 13.39
C SER A 114 16.61 2.36 12.80
N ASP A 115 16.32 3.37 13.61
CA ASP A 115 15.46 4.50 13.23
C ASP A 115 15.96 5.22 11.96
N LYS A 116 17.28 5.21 11.72
CA LYS A 116 17.89 5.79 10.50
C LYS A 116 17.44 5.10 9.21
N LEU A 117 17.16 3.80 9.25
CA LEU A 117 16.63 3.04 8.11
C LEU A 117 15.09 3.11 8.02
N ARG A 118 14.41 3.37 9.15
CA ARG A 118 12.94 3.37 9.26
C ARG A 118 12.32 4.74 8.97
N ASN A 119 12.94 5.83 9.43
CA ASN A 119 12.37 7.18 9.44
C ASN A 119 12.07 7.78 8.06
N PRO A 120 12.88 7.60 7.00
CA PRO A 120 12.55 8.16 5.68
C PRO A 120 11.21 7.66 5.11
N TRP A 121 10.67 6.57 5.67
CA TRP A 121 9.53 5.84 5.11
C TRP A 121 8.29 5.86 6.00
N ASN A 122 8.44 6.05 7.32
CA ASN A 122 7.31 6.27 8.23
C ASN A 122 6.50 7.53 7.85
N GLU A 123 7.14 8.55 7.29
CA GLU A 123 6.48 9.78 6.82
C GLU A 123 5.71 9.57 5.51
N ALA A 124 6.05 8.54 4.71
CA ALA A 124 5.33 8.21 3.46
C ALA A 124 4.06 7.37 3.70
N CYS A 125 4.01 6.59 4.80
CA CYS A 125 2.87 5.75 5.18
C CYS A 125 1.94 6.38 6.24
N MET A 126 2.32 7.53 6.82
CA MET A 126 1.46 8.32 7.70
C MET A 126 1.40 9.77 7.20
N VAL A 127 0.53 10.01 6.23
CA VAL A 127 -0.06 11.34 6.11
C VAL A 127 -1.16 11.40 7.17
N ARG A 128 -0.88 12.10 8.28
CA ARG A 128 -1.92 12.48 9.26
C ARG A 128 -2.91 13.45 8.62
#